data_AF-A0A8X6R992-F1
#
_entry.id   AF-A0A8X6R992-F1
#
_cell.length_a   1.000
_cell.length_b   1.000
_cell.length_c   1.000
_cell.angle_alpha   90.00
_cell.angle_beta   90.00
_cell.angle_gamma   90.00
#
_symmetry.space_group_name_H-M   'P 1'
#
loop_
_entity.id
_entity.type
_entity.pdbx_description
1 polymer ?
#
loop_
_entity_poly.entity_id
_entity_poly.type
_entity_poly.pdbx_seq_one_letter_code
_entity_poly.pdbx_strand_id
1 'polypeptide(L)' 'MACQVTADLSPIEHVERAGKATAAVRDTGELTAQMQRDYGRIFHKGVISDLSESMPRRISACIAARGGFTTY' A
#
# COMPACT_ATOMS: atom_id res chain seq x y z
N MET A 1 -15.48 14.52 -13.80
CA MET A 1 -15.13 14.27 -12.38
C MET A 1 -14.12 13.14 -12.38
N ALA A 2 -12.86 13.44 -12.12
CA ALA A 2 -11.81 12.43 -12.00
C ALA A 2 -11.73 12.02 -10.53
N CYS A 3 -11.78 10.71 -10.24
CA CYS A 3 -11.36 10.22 -8.94
C CYS A 3 -9.92 10.69 -8.76
N GLN A 4 -9.63 11.54 -7.76
CA GLN A 4 -8.24 11.87 -7.47
C GLN A 4 -7.54 10.53 -7.22
N VAL A 5 -6.49 10.24 -7.99
CA VAL A 5 -5.62 9.08 -7.76
C VAL A 5 -4.88 9.38 -6.47
N THR A 6 -5.57 9.26 -5.34
CA THR A 6 -5.03 9.40 -4.00
C THR A 6 -4.35 8.08 -3.63
N ALA A 7 -3.55 8.10 -2.57
CA ALA A 7 -3.03 6.93 -1.88
C ALA A 7 -4.04 5.75 -1.83
N ASP A 8 -5.33 6.07 -1.66
CA ASP A 8 -6.46 5.17 -1.57
C ASP A 8 -6.74 4.35 -2.85
N LEU A 9 -6.17 4.71 -4.01
CA LEU A 9 -6.26 3.92 -5.24
C LEU A 9 -4.90 3.49 -5.78
N SER A 10 -3.80 3.87 -5.12
CA SER A 10 -2.46 3.44 -5.47
C SER A 10 -2.10 2.19 -4.68
N PRO A 11 -2.01 1.00 -5.32
CA PRO A 11 -1.63 -0.22 -4.61
C PRO A 11 -0.22 -0.11 -4.01
N ILE A 12 0.68 0.62 -4.67
CA ILE A 12 2.07 0.75 -4.24
C ILE A 12 2.21 1.58 -2.94
N GLU A 13 1.36 2.59 -2.73
CA GLU A 13 1.36 3.33 -1.47
C GLU A 13 0.91 2.46 -0.28
N HIS A 14 0.03 1.49 -0.53
CA HIS A 14 -0.41 0.54 0.48
C HIS A 14 0.71 -0.43 0.87
N VAL A 15 1.49 -0.88 -0.12
CA VAL A 15 2.71 -1.69 0.09
C VAL A 15 3.76 -0.90 0.87
N GLU A 16 3.98 0.36 0.53
CA GLU A 16 4.93 1.22 1.24
C GLU A 16 4.50 1.48 2.69
N ARG A 17 3.21 1.73 2.95
CA ARG A 17 2.69 1.83 4.33
C ARG A 17 2.86 0.53 5.12
N ALA A 18 2.65 -0.63 4.50
CA ALA A 18 2.87 -1.93 5.14
C ALA A 18 4.37 -2.20 5.45
N GLY A 19 5.27 -1.58 4.70
CA GLY A 19 6.72 -1.64 4.87
C GLY A 19 7.31 -0.59 5.83
N LYS A 20 6.53 0.36 6.36
CA LYS A 20 7.01 1.47 7.23
C LYS A 20 7.36 1.06 8.67
N ALA A 21 7.98 -0.10 8.87
CA ALA A 21 8.62 -0.47 10.12
C ALA A 21 10.14 -0.31 10.00
N THR A 22 10.62 0.86 9.54
CA THR A 22 12.05 1.16 9.55
C THR A 22 12.47 1.45 10.98
N ALA A 23 12.98 0.42 11.66
CA ALA A 23 13.77 0.59 12.87
C ALA A 23 14.97 1.52 12.58
N ALA A 24 15.55 2.13 13.62
CA ALA A 24 16.78 2.91 13.46
C ALA A 24 17.90 2.00 12.91
N VAL A 25 18.28 2.21 11.66
CA VAL A 25 19.34 1.48 10.94
C VAL A 25 20.63 2.29 11.01
N ARG A 26 21.76 1.59 11.12
CA ARG A 26 23.09 2.20 11.33
C ARG A 26 23.83 2.47 10.03
N ASP A 27 23.49 1.73 8.98
CA ASP A 27 24.07 1.87 7.64
C ASP A 27 23.10 1.45 6.52
N THR A 28 23.54 1.67 5.27
CA THR A 28 22.76 1.37 4.06
C THR A 28 22.59 -0.13 3.81
N GLY A 29 23.49 -0.97 4.30
CA GLY A 29 23.39 -2.43 4.21
C GLY A 29 22.28 -2.96 5.11
N GLU A 30 22.22 -2.49 6.36
CA GLU A 30 21.14 -2.79 7.30
C GLU A 30 19.79 -2.34 6.76
N LEU A 31 19.71 -1.13 6.18
CA LEU A 31 18.49 -0.64 5.51
C LEU A 31 18.06 -1.57 4.38
N THR A 32 18.98 -1.95 3.50
CA THR A 32 18.69 -2.81 2.35
C THR A 32 18.20 -4.19 2.79
N ALA A 33 18.84 -4.79 3.78
CA ALA A 33 18.44 -6.09 4.33
C ALA A 33 17.08 -6.02 5.04
N GLN A 34 16.80 -4.91 5.73
CA GLN A 34 15.49 -4.68 6.36
C GLN A 34 14.38 -4.56 5.31
N MET A 35 14.59 -3.76 4.26
CA MET A 35 13.64 -3.65 3.16
C MET A 35 13.39 -5.01 2.50
N GLN A 36 14.42 -5.81 2.22
CA GLN A 36 14.26 -7.14 1.65
C GLN A 36 13.41 -8.07 2.52
N ARG A 37 13.58 -8.05 3.84
CA ARG A 37 12.75 -8.83 4.78
C ARG A 37 11.30 -8.34 4.78
N ASP A 38 11.09 -7.04 4.80
CA ASP A 38 9.75 -6.44 4.83
C ASP A 38 8.99 -6.72 3.52
N TYR A 39 9.65 -6.57 2.36
CA TYR A 39 9.10 -7.00 1.08
C TYR A 39 8.81 -8.50 1.07
N GLY A 40 9.76 -9.34 1.49
CA GLY A 40 9.56 -10.79 1.58
C GLY A 40 8.31 -11.15 2.39
N ARG A 41 8.06 -10.47 3.52
CA ARG A 41 6.86 -10.64 4.34
C ARG A 41 5.58 -10.20 3.61
N ILE A 42 5.62 -9.09 2.88
CA ILE A 42 4.47 -8.58 2.11
C ILE A 42 4.09 -9.56 0.99
N PHE A 43 5.07 -10.02 0.22
CA PHE A 43 4.84 -10.97 -0.87
C PHE A 43 4.40 -12.35 -0.38
N HIS A 44 4.93 -12.84 0.75
CA HIS A 44 4.53 -14.14 1.32
C HIS A 44 3.12 -14.15 1.92
N LYS A 45 2.61 -13.01 2.36
CA LYS A 45 1.32 -12.94 3.07
C LYS A 45 0.10 -12.79 2.15
N GLY A 46 0.27 -12.90 0.83
CA GLY A 46 -0.84 -12.67 -0.10
C GLY A 46 -1.33 -11.22 -0.14
N VAL A 47 -0.59 -10.28 0.45
CA VAL A 47 -1.00 -8.87 0.57
C VAL A 47 -1.28 -8.25 -0.80
N ILE A 48 -0.53 -8.62 -1.84
CA ILE A 48 -0.79 -8.15 -3.21
C ILE A 48 -2.09 -8.71 -3.77
N SER A 49 -2.41 -9.98 -3.48
CA SER A 49 -3.67 -10.59 -3.88
C SER A 49 -4.84 -9.93 -3.15
N ASP A 50 -4.78 -9.80 -1.83
CA ASP A 50 -5.79 -9.13 -1.01
C ASP A 50 -6.02 -7.68 -1.47
N LEU A 51 -4.92 -6.98 -1.77
CA LEU A 51 -4.97 -5.62 -2.27
C LEU A 51 -5.66 -5.55 -3.63
N SER A 52 -5.31 -6.45 -4.55
CA SER A 52 -5.92 -6.56 -5.88
C SER A 52 -7.41 -6.87 -5.78
N GLU A 53 -7.82 -7.79 -4.91
CA GLU A 53 -9.21 -8.16 -4.65
C GLU A 53 -10.01 -7.04 -3.97
N SER A 54 -9.34 -6.16 -3.22
CA SER A 54 -9.99 -4.99 -2.59
C SER A 54 -10.23 -3.83 -3.55
N MET A 55 -9.50 -3.74 -4.67
CA MET A 55 -9.57 -2.60 -5.61
C MET A 55 -10.97 -2.30 -6.15
N PRO A 56 -11.79 -3.29 -6.57
CA PRO A 56 -13.16 -3.01 -7.02
C PRO A 56 -14.01 -2.30 -5.96
N ARG A 57 -13.85 -2.65 -4.68
CA ARG A 57 -14.55 -2.00 -3.56
C ARG A 57 -14.07 -0.59 -3.31
N ARG A 58 -12.76 -0.35 -3.41
CA ARG A 58 -12.14 1.00 -3.29
C ARG A 58 -12.60 1.93 -4.40
N ILE A 59 -12.63 1.43 -5.64
CA ILE A 59 -13.15 2.17 -6.80
C ILE A 59 -14.64 2.51 -6.60
N SER A 60 -15.44 1.53 -6.17
CA SER A 60 -16.87 1.74 -5.88
C SER A 60 -17.08 2.81 -4.80
N ALA A 61 -16.26 2.81 -3.74
CA ALA A 61 -16.29 3.82 -2.70
C ALA A 61 -15.93 5.22 -3.23
N CYS A 62 -14.91 5.34 -4.08
CA CYS A 62 -14.57 6.63 -4.70
C CYS A 62 -15.71 7.17 -5.57
N ILE A 63 -16.37 6.30 -6.35
CA ILE A 63 -17.52 6.67 -7.18
C ILE A 63 -18.68 7.15 -6.29
N ALA A 64 -19.00 6.43 -5.21
CA ALA A 64 -20.04 6.82 -4.26
C ALA A 64 -19.73 8.16 -3.58
N ALA A 65 -18.46 8.43 -3.28
CA ALA A 65 -17.98 9.69 -2.74
C ALA A 65 -17.91 10.82 -3.78
N ARG A 66 -18.34 10.59 -5.04
CA ARG A 66 -18.24 11.53 -6.18
C ARG A 66 -16.82 12.06 -6.40
N GLY A 67 -15.81 11.21 -6.15
CA GLY A 67 -14.40 11.59 -6.23
C GLY A 67 -13.82 12.22 -4.95
N GLY A 68 -14.57 12.26 -3.85
CA GLY A 68 -14.09 12.66 -2.53
C GLY A 68 -13.26 11.57 -1.82
N PHE A 69 -12.73 11.90 -0.64
CA PHE A 69 -11.91 11.00 0.18
C PHE A 69 -12.67 9.75 0.62
N THR A 70 -11.97 8.61 0.61
CA THR A 70 -12.50 7.35 1.11
C THR A 70 -11.78 6.97 2.41
N THR A 71 -12.33 6.03 3.18
CA THR A 71 -11.70 5.53 4.42
C THR A 71 -10.66 4.44 4.18
N TYR A 72 -10.22 4.25 2.93
CA TYR A 72 -9.28 3.21 2.52
C TYR A 72 -7.82 3.68 2.50
#